data_AF-A0A1G9SIR3-F1
#
_entry.id   AF-A0A1G9SIR3-F1
#
_cell.length_a   1.000
_cell.length_b   1.000
_cell.length_c   1.000
_cell.angle_alpha   90.00
_cell.angle_beta   90.00
_cell.angle_gamma   90.00
#
_symmetry.space_group_name_H-M   'P 1'
#
loop_
_entity.id
_entity.type
_entity.pdbx_description
1 polymer ?
#
loop_
_entity_poly.entity_id
_entity_poly.type
_entity_poly.pdbx_seq_one_letter_code
_entity_poly.pdbx_strand_id
1 'polypeptide(L)'
;MKNFWHLLPVILFFSQCRNKDENFVSTFPGKPEVPSSIKKEHDNLLEKLYKFTSINDSTGLAAKKLYNLLQHHFNEEEDYVLPPLGLLPQLTNGKIPEQTKNVIALTEKLKSQLSHMSAEHQLIEAYLDEIKQADSNLKYPEIIELEKEIHKHAKIEEEVLFPASILVGDYLKLKTPNTNR
;
A
#
# COMPACT_ATOMS: atom_id res chain seq x y z
N MET A 1 -47.45 -6.75 47.66
CA MET A 1 -46.64 -7.46 46.65
C MET A 1 -46.76 -6.74 45.31
N LYS A 2 -45.82 -5.83 44.99
CA LYS A 2 -45.56 -5.36 43.62
C LYS A 2 -44.07 -5.07 43.53
N ASN A 3 -43.36 -5.89 42.77
CA ASN A 3 -41.92 -5.88 42.61
C ASN A 3 -41.52 -4.69 41.74
N PHE A 4 -40.72 -3.77 42.29
CA PHE A 4 -39.98 -2.79 41.51
C PHE A 4 -38.77 -3.50 40.89
N TRP A 5 -38.88 -3.80 39.60
CA TRP A 5 -37.75 -4.26 38.80
C TRP A 5 -36.80 -3.09 38.58
N HIS A 6 -35.55 -3.25 39.02
CA HIS A 6 -34.47 -2.30 38.78
C HIS A 6 -34.10 -2.30 37.29
N LEU A 7 -34.34 -1.19 36.60
CA LEU A 7 -33.72 -0.89 35.31
C LEU A 7 -32.26 -0.49 35.56
N LEU A 8 -31.34 -1.43 35.33
CA LEU A 8 -29.91 -1.15 35.21
C LEU A 8 -29.67 -0.42 33.87
N PRO A 9 -29.01 0.75 33.83
CA PRO A 9 -28.58 1.31 32.57
C PRO A 9 -27.33 0.55 32.10
N VAL A 10 -27.46 -0.18 31.00
CA VAL A 10 -26.31 -0.73 30.27
C VAL A 10 -25.61 0.45 29.59
N ILE A 11 -24.60 1.00 30.27
CA ILE A 11 -23.67 1.96 29.67
C ILE A 11 -22.79 1.16 28.70
N LEU A 12 -23.12 1.20 27.41
CA LEU A 12 -22.23 0.79 26.34
C LEU A 12 -21.03 1.75 26.31
N PHE A 13 -19.98 1.41 27.07
CA PHE A 13 -18.65 1.97 26.85
C PHE A 13 -18.16 1.46 25.49
N PHE A 14 -18.42 2.23 24.42
CA PHE A 14 -17.56 2.19 23.23
C PHE A 14 -16.22 2.81 23.60
N SER A 15 -15.45 2.07 24.41
CA SER A 15 -14.07 2.40 24.74
C SER A 15 -13.23 2.05 23.51
N GLN A 16 -13.12 3.03 22.62
CA GLN A 16 -11.89 3.38 21.91
C GLN A 16 -11.01 2.19 21.52
N CYS A 17 -11.26 1.61 20.35
CA CYS A 17 -10.19 1.04 19.54
C CYS A 17 -9.28 2.19 19.06
N ARG A 18 -8.56 2.80 20.00
CA ARG A 18 -7.45 3.69 19.72
C ARG A 18 -6.32 3.19 20.59
N ASN A 19 -5.60 2.19 20.08
CA ASN A 19 -4.29 1.85 20.62
C ASN A 19 -3.49 3.15 20.67
N LYS A 20 -3.05 3.50 21.88
CA LYS A 20 -2.47 4.80 22.21
C LYS A 20 -1.00 4.93 21.83
N ASP A 21 -0.43 3.94 21.14
CA ASP A 21 1.01 3.81 20.91
C ASP A 21 1.39 3.53 19.45
N GLU A 22 0.72 4.16 18.48
CA GLU A 22 1.36 4.40 17.17
C GLU A 22 1.68 5.88 17.10
N ASN A 23 2.83 6.23 17.66
CA ASN A 23 3.51 7.47 17.34
C ASN A 23 3.77 7.46 15.83
N PHE A 24 2.87 8.06 15.03
CA PHE A 24 3.14 8.52 13.66
C PHE A 24 4.15 9.67 13.72
N VAL A 25 5.33 9.39 14.29
CA VAL A 25 6.45 10.31 14.29
C VAL A 25 7.37 9.81 13.20
N SER A 26 7.08 10.24 11.97
CA SER A 26 8.05 10.22 10.89
C SER A 26 9.23 11.12 11.33
N THR A 27 10.23 10.57 12.00
CA THR A 27 11.47 11.29 12.29
C THR A 27 12.26 11.40 10.99
N PHE A 28 12.09 12.52 10.30
CA PHE A 28 12.47 12.62 8.90
C PHE A 28 13.72 13.46 8.64
N PRO A 29 14.88 12.81 8.44
CA PRO A 29 15.87 13.32 7.51
C PRO A 29 16.28 12.23 6.50
N GLY A 30 15.64 12.17 5.33
CA GLY A 30 15.93 11.16 4.28
C GLY A 30 14.84 11.01 3.20
N LYS A 31 14.19 9.82 3.14
CA LYS A 31 12.97 9.41 2.38
C LYS A 31 11.79 9.01 3.32
N PRO A 32 10.56 9.58 3.26
CA PRO A 32 9.61 9.40 4.36
C PRO A 32 9.17 7.95 4.48
N GLU A 33 8.68 7.54 5.65
CA GLU A 33 8.26 6.15 5.80
C GLU A 33 6.97 5.89 5.04
N VAL A 34 6.91 4.74 4.37
CA VAL A 34 5.67 4.24 3.76
C VAL A 34 4.66 3.97 4.88
N PRO A 35 3.38 4.37 4.74
CA PRO A 35 2.36 4.05 5.74
C PRO A 35 2.34 2.56 6.09
N SER A 36 2.39 2.25 7.39
CA SER A 36 2.54 0.88 7.90
C SER A 36 1.41 -0.05 7.45
N SER A 37 0.21 0.48 7.21
CA SER A 37 -0.93 -0.28 6.68
C SER A 37 -0.66 -0.83 5.28
N ILE A 38 0.04 -0.07 4.44
CA ILE A 38 0.34 -0.46 3.06
C ILE A 38 1.48 -1.48 3.05
N LYS A 39 2.55 -1.25 3.84
CA LYS A 39 3.63 -2.24 4.01
C LYS A 39 3.12 -3.61 4.46
N LYS A 40 2.21 -3.63 5.44
CA LYS A 40 1.59 -4.87 5.93
C LYS A 40 0.76 -5.57 4.86
N GLU A 41 0.14 -4.82 3.95
CA GLU A 41 -0.58 -5.39 2.80
C GLU A 41 0.41 -6.04 1.82
N HIS A 42 1.50 -5.37 1.47
CA HIS A 42 2.57 -5.92 0.63
C HIS A 42 3.14 -7.23 1.20
N ASP A 43 3.52 -7.22 2.48
CA ASP A 43 4.03 -8.39 3.19
C ASP A 43 3.03 -9.56 3.12
N ASN A 44 1.75 -9.29 3.40
CA ASN A 44 0.71 -10.31 3.37
C ASN A 44 0.47 -10.88 1.95
N LEU A 45 0.49 -10.04 0.91
CA LEU A 45 0.35 -10.50 -0.48
C LEU A 45 1.53 -11.40 -0.88
N LEU A 46 2.76 -10.99 -0.56
CA LEU A 46 3.97 -11.78 -0.82
C LEU A 46 3.96 -13.09 -0.04
N GLU A 47 3.59 -13.09 1.25
CA GLU A 47 3.50 -14.29 2.08
C GLU A 47 2.45 -15.29 1.54
N LYS A 48 1.29 -14.80 1.08
CA LYS A 48 0.28 -15.65 0.44
C LYS A 48 0.81 -16.27 -0.84
N LEU A 49 1.44 -15.48 -1.71
CA LEU A 49 1.99 -15.96 -2.97
C LEU A 49 3.16 -16.95 -2.76
N TYR A 50 4.01 -16.70 -1.76
CA TYR A 50 5.18 -17.51 -1.46
C TYR A 50 4.82 -18.99 -1.26
N LYS A 51 3.65 -19.28 -0.66
CA LYS A 51 3.16 -20.65 -0.43
C LYS A 51 3.05 -21.46 -1.73
N PHE A 52 2.73 -20.82 -2.84
CA PHE A 52 2.59 -21.50 -4.13
C PHE A 52 3.94 -21.74 -4.82
N THR A 53 4.98 -20.97 -4.48
CA THR A 53 6.31 -21.09 -5.11
C THR A 53 6.98 -22.45 -4.85
N SER A 54 6.59 -23.14 -3.77
CA SER A 54 7.12 -24.44 -3.39
C SER A 54 6.44 -25.62 -4.10
N ILE A 55 5.42 -25.37 -4.92
CA ILE A 55 4.73 -26.40 -5.69
C ILE A 55 5.65 -26.90 -6.81
N ASN A 56 5.76 -28.22 -6.97
CA ASN A 56 6.65 -28.86 -7.95
C ASN A 56 5.93 -29.17 -9.27
N ASP A 57 5.23 -28.19 -9.82
CA ASP A 57 4.56 -28.24 -11.13
C ASP A 57 4.59 -26.87 -11.84
N SER A 58 3.87 -26.73 -12.95
CA SER A 58 3.77 -25.49 -13.72
C SER A 58 3.21 -24.32 -12.90
N THR A 59 2.31 -24.57 -11.96
CA THR A 59 1.73 -23.54 -11.08
C THR A 59 2.80 -22.94 -10.18
N GLY A 60 3.66 -23.78 -9.58
CA GLY A 60 4.76 -23.29 -8.76
C GLY A 60 5.84 -22.54 -9.53
N LEU A 61 6.09 -22.91 -10.80
CA LEU A 61 6.99 -22.15 -11.68
C LEU A 61 6.42 -20.77 -12.02
N ALA A 62 5.14 -20.69 -12.37
CA ALA A 62 4.47 -19.41 -12.63
C ALA A 62 4.40 -18.53 -11.37
N ALA A 63 4.09 -19.12 -10.21
CA ALA A 63 4.09 -18.42 -8.93
C ALA A 63 5.45 -17.81 -8.56
N LYS A 64 6.56 -18.50 -8.86
CA LYS A 64 7.92 -17.95 -8.65
C LYS A 64 8.18 -16.71 -9.51
N LYS A 65 7.75 -16.72 -10.77
CA LYS A 65 7.90 -15.56 -11.67
C LYS A 65 7.10 -14.37 -11.14
N LEU A 66 5.83 -14.60 -10.79
CA LEU A 66 4.97 -13.57 -10.20
C LEU A 66 5.55 -13.03 -8.89
N TYR A 67 6.05 -13.91 -8.02
CA TYR A 67 6.63 -13.51 -6.73
C TYR A 67 7.81 -12.56 -6.91
N ASN A 68 8.73 -12.89 -7.82
CA ASN A 68 9.89 -12.05 -8.10
C ASN A 68 9.48 -10.70 -8.69
N LEU A 69 8.49 -10.68 -9.58
CA LEU A 69 7.97 -9.44 -10.17
C LEU A 69 7.28 -8.56 -9.11
N LEU A 70 6.38 -9.12 -8.30
CA LEU A 70 5.69 -8.38 -7.23
C LEU A 70 6.66 -7.88 -6.18
N GLN A 71 7.65 -8.68 -5.77
CA GLN A 71 8.67 -8.23 -4.84
C GLN A 71 9.47 -7.05 -5.43
N HIS A 72 9.82 -7.10 -6.71
CA HIS A 72 10.49 -5.98 -7.37
C HIS A 72 9.60 -4.73 -7.38
N HIS A 73 8.35 -4.88 -7.82
CA HIS A 73 7.36 -3.83 -7.89
C HIS A 73 7.16 -3.13 -6.53
N PHE A 74 6.85 -3.89 -5.47
CA PHE A 74 6.69 -3.34 -4.12
C PHE A 74 7.94 -2.64 -3.60
N ASN A 75 9.13 -3.13 -3.95
CA ASN A 75 10.37 -2.43 -3.59
C ASN A 75 10.49 -1.07 -4.28
N GLU A 76 10.09 -0.95 -5.55
CA GLU A 76 10.05 0.34 -6.23
C GLU A 76 9.05 1.29 -5.59
N GLU A 77 7.88 0.76 -5.24
CA GLU A 77 6.84 1.54 -4.61
C GLU A 77 7.24 2.08 -3.24
N GLU A 78 7.82 1.22 -2.41
CA GLU A 78 8.37 1.59 -1.11
C GLU A 78 9.65 2.43 -1.24
N ASP A 79 10.30 2.41 -2.40
CA ASP A 79 11.47 3.24 -2.65
C ASP A 79 11.14 4.68 -3.02
N TYR A 80 10.11 4.92 -3.83
CA TYR A 80 9.86 6.29 -4.28
C TYR A 80 8.42 6.66 -4.55
N VAL A 81 7.49 5.70 -4.56
CA VAL A 81 6.08 5.96 -4.91
C VAL A 81 5.26 6.31 -3.68
N LEU A 82 5.28 5.45 -2.67
CA LEU A 82 4.46 5.53 -1.46
C LEU A 82 5.08 6.31 -0.28
N PRO A 83 6.41 6.51 -0.17
CA PRO A 83 7.02 7.35 0.87
C PRO A 83 6.32 8.71 1.09
N PRO A 84 5.95 9.50 0.06
CA PRO A 84 5.28 10.79 0.27
C PRO A 84 4.00 10.71 1.12
N LEU A 85 3.28 9.59 1.09
CA LEU A 85 2.06 9.39 1.88
C LEU A 85 2.31 9.37 3.40
N GLY A 86 3.52 8.99 3.82
CA GLY A 86 3.93 9.04 5.23
C GLY A 86 3.88 10.43 5.85
N LEU A 87 3.90 11.48 5.03
CA LEU A 87 3.84 12.86 5.48
C LEU A 87 2.42 13.38 5.68
N LEU A 88 1.38 12.65 5.25
CA LEU A 88 0.00 13.11 5.33
C LEU A 88 -0.38 13.59 6.75
N PRO A 89 -0.10 12.85 7.85
CA PRO A 89 -0.44 13.33 9.20
C PRO A 89 0.28 14.64 9.59
N GLN A 90 1.52 14.83 9.14
CA GLN A 90 2.28 16.06 9.40
C GLN A 90 1.70 17.24 8.60
N LEU A 91 1.43 17.02 7.31
CA LEU A 91 0.93 18.04 6.39
C LEU A 91 -0.48 18.51 6.77
N THR A 92 -1.35 17.61 7.23
CA THR A 92 -2.70 17.96 7.72
C THR A 92 -2.66 18.83 8.97
N ASN A 93 -1.55 18.81 9.72
CA ASN A 93 -1.31 19.70 10.87
C ASN A 93 -0.63 21.02 10.48
N GLY A 94 -0.53 21.33 9.19
CA GLY A 94 0.08 22.57 8.69
C GLY A 94 1.61 22.60 8.80
N LYS A 95 2.26 21.48 9.12
CA LYS A 95 3.71 21.40 9.29
C LYS A 95 4.37 21.01 7.97
N ILE A 96 5.21 21.88 7.42
CA ILE A 96 5.99 21.60 6.21
C ILE A 96 7.37 21.05 6.62
N PRO A 97 7.79 19.85 6.16
CA PRO A 97 9.12 19.31 6.47
C PRO A 97 10.24 20.15 5.86
N GLU A 98 11.39 20.24 6.54
CA GLU A 98 12.57 20.94 6.00
C GLU A 98 13.09 20.30 4.70
N GLN A 99 13.04 18.96 4.61
CA GLN A 99 13.53 18.19 3.45
C GLN A 99 12.48 18.12 2.31
N THR A 100 11.61 19.12 2.19
CA THR A 100 10.55 19.19 1.17
C THR A 100 11.07 18.97 -0.25
N LYS A 101 12.27 19.47 -0.57
CA LYS A 101 12.89 19.26 -1.89
C LYS A 101 13.07 17.78 -2.25
N ASN A 102 13.43 16.94 -1.29
CA ASN A 102 13.62 15.50 -1.50
C ASN A 102 12.29 14.82 -1.82
N VAL A 103 11.24 15.18 -1.08
CA VAL A 103 9.89 14.64 -1.29
C VAL A 103 9.37 15.05 -2.67
N ILE A 104 9.56 16.31 -3.05
CA ILE A 104 9.22 16.79 -4.39
C ILE A 104 9.94 15.94 -5.45
N ALA A 105 11.24 15.68 -5.29
CA ALA A 105 11.99 14.85 -6.24
C ALA A 105 11.43 13.42 -6.37
N LEU A 106 11.03 12.79 -5.26
CA LEU A 106 10.37 11.47 -5.30
C LEU A 106 9.05 11.52 -6.09
N THR A 107 8.21 12.54 -5.84
CA THR A 107 6.92 12.66 -6.55
C THR A 107 7.08 12.99 -8.04
N GLU A 108 8.12 13.72 -8.43
CA GLU A 108 8.43 13.96 -9.85
C GLU A 108 8.99 12.69 -10.51
N LYS A 109 9.80 11.90 -9.79
CA LYS A 109 10.21 10.56 -10.24
C LYS A 109 8.97 9.70 -10.48
N LEU A 110 8.05 9.59 -9.52
CA LEU A 110 6.79 8.88 -9.69
C LEU A 110 6.03 9.34 -10.93
N LYS A 111 5.81 10.65 -11.12
CA LYS A 111 5.14 11.19 -12.33
C LYS A 111 5.80 10.71 -13.62
N SER A 112 7.14 10.70 -13.66
CA SER A 112 7.90 10.23 -14.83
C SER A 112 7.84 8.71 -15.05
N GLN A 113 7.54 7.94 -13.99
CA GLN A 113 7.51 6.48 -13.99
C GLN A 113 6.09 5.89 -14.03
N LEU A 114 5.03 6.70 -14.09
CA LEU A 114 3.64 6.20 -14.11
C LEU A 114 3.40 5.16 -15.21
N SER A 115 3.91 5.40 -16.42
CA SER A 115 3.77 4.45 -17.52
C SER A 115 4.54 3.14 -17.27
N HIS A 116 5.66 3.18 -16.55
CA HIS A 116 6.41 2.00 -16.15
C HIS A 116 5.63 1.20 -15.09
N MET A 117 5.13 1.85 -14.03
CA MET A 117 4.29 1.22 -13.01
C MET A 117 3.05 0.52 -13.61
N SER A 118 2.33 1.20 -14.52
CA SER A 118 1.19 0.59 -15.21
C SER A 118 1.58 -0.56 -16.14
N ALA A 119 2.79 -0.54 -16.73
CA ALA A 119 3.27 -1.67 -17.52
C ALA A 119 3.60 -2.88 -16.63
N GLU A 120 4.12 -2.66 -15.43
CA GLU A 120 4.32 -3.73 -14.44
C GLU A 120 2.99 -4.33 -13.98
N HIS A 121 1.95 -3.53 -13.72
CA HIS A 121 0.61 -4.04 -13.43
C HIS A 121 0.07 -4.96 -14.53
N GLN A 122 0.28 -4.63 -15.80
CA GLN A 122 -0.11 -5.49 -16.92
C GLN A 122 0.67 -6.81 -16.96
N LEU A 123 1.96 -6.78 -16.62
CA LEU A 123 2.77 -7.99 -16.52
C LEU A 123 2.35 -8.87 -15.33
N ILE A 124 1.98 -8.25 -14.20
CA ILE A 124 1.41 -8.93 -13.03
C ILE A 124 0.12 -9.64 -13.41
N GLU A 125 -0.80 -8.96 -14.10
CA GLU A 125 -2.05 -9.54 -14.62
C GLU A 125 -1.78 -10.73 -15.54
N ALA A 126 -0.85 -10.59 -16.49
CA ALA A 126 -0.47 -11.68 -17.38
C ALA A 126 0.07 -12.91 -16.64
N TYR A 127 0.86 -12.71 -15.57
CA TYR A 127 1.36 -13.81 -14.75
C TYR A 127 0.27 -14.45 -13.88
N LEU A 128 -0.69 -13.67 -13.38
CA LEU A 128 -1.87 -14.21 -12.69
C LEU A 128 -2.67 -15.13 -13.62
N ASP A 129 -2.85 -14.74 -14.88
CA ASP A 129 -3.48 -15.58 -15.89
C ASP A 129 -2.66 -16.84 -16.22
N GLU A 130 -1.33 -16.75 -16.28
CA GLU A 130 -0.45 -17.93 -16.46
C GLU A 130 -0.64 -18.93 -15.31
N ILE A 131 -0.69 -18.46 -14.06
CA ILE A 131 -0.91 -19.31 -12.88
C ILE A 131 -2.27 -20.00 -12.95
N LYS A 132 -3.34 -19.29 -13.32
CA LYS A 132 -4.70 -19.85 -13.43
C LYS A 132 -4.80 -20.90 -14.53
N GLN A 133 -4.14 -20.67 -15.66
CA GLN A 133 -4.09 -21.65 -16.75
C GLN A 133 -3.32 -22.91 -16.33
N ALA A 134 -2.23 -22.74 -15.57
CA ALA A 134 -1.48 -23.85 -15.00
C ALA A 134 -2.31 -24.65 -13.98
N ASP A 135 -3.17 -24.00 -13.20
CA ASP A 135 -4.13 -24.62 -12.29
C ASP A 135 -5.51 -24.89 -12.92
N SER A 136 -5.54 -25.39 -14.15
CA SER A 136 -6.79 -25.63 -14.91
C SER A 136 -7.81 -26.56 -14.24
N ASN A 137 -7.39 -27.37 -13.26
CA ASN A 137 -8.26 -28.28 -12.50
C ASN A 137 -8.78 -27.67 -11.18
N LEU A 138 -8.51 -26.39 -10.91
CA LEU A 138 -8.89 -25.70 -9.67
C LEU A 138 -8.37 -26.41 -8.41
N LYS A 139 -7.13 -26.91 -8.47
CA LYS A 139 -6.51 -27.64 -7.36
C LYS A 139 -6.17 -26.69 -6.21
N TYR A 140 -6.01 -25.40 -6.49
CA TYR A 140 -5.58 -24.37 -5.56
C TYR A 140 -6.57 -23.18 -5.57
N PRO A 141 -7.79 -23.36 -5.01
CA PRO A 141 -8.81 -22.31 -5.02
C PRO A 141 -8.36 -21.02 -4.32
N GLU A 142 -7.38 -21.08 -3.42
CA GLU A 142 -6.78 -19.93 -2.75
C GLU A 142 -6.07 -18.96 -3.73
N ILE A 143 -5.64 -19.43 -4.90
CA ILE A 143 -5.06 -18.60 -5.97
C ILE A 143 -6.08 -17.58 -6.50
N ILE A 144 -7.35 -17.99 -6.61
CA ILE A 144 -8.42 -17.12 -7.11
C ILE A 144 -8.65 -15.94 -6.16
N GLU A 145 -8.56 -16.18 -4.85
CA GLU A 145 -8.72 -15.10 -3.89
C GLU A 145 -7.49 -14.18 -3.87
N LEU A 146 -6.29 -14.75 -3.98
CA LEU A 146 -5.06 -13.97 -4.10
C LEU A 146 -5.07 -13.06 -5.36
N GLU A 147 -5.55 -13.57 -6.50
CA GLU A 147 -5.74 -12.79 -7.73
C GLU A 147 -6.61 -11.56 -7.48
N LYS A 148 -7.79 -11.75 -6.86
CA LYS A 148 -8.70 -10.63 -6.55
C LYS A 148 -8.05 -9.60 -5.64
N GLU A 149 -7.28 -10.05 -4.65
CA GLU A 149 -6.56 -9.17 -3.73
C GLU A 149 -5.51 -8.34 -4.47
N ILE A 150 -4.72 -8.96 -5.36
CA ILE A 150 -3.70 -8.25 -6.16
C ILE A 150 -4.35 -7.26 -7.14
N HIS A 151 -5.43 -7.65 -7.83
CA HIS A 151 -6.16 -6.72 -8.71
C HIS A 151 -6.76 -5.53 -7.94
N LYS A 152 -7.29 -5.79 -6.74
CA LYS A 152 -7.83 -4.74 -5.88
C LYS A 152 -6.71 -3.78 -5.44
N HIS A 153 -5.55 -4.31 -5.08
CA HIS A 153 -4.38 -3.54 -4.67
C HIS A 153 -3.90 -2.60 -5.78
N ALA A 154 -3.62 -3.12 -6.98
CA ALA A 154 -3.23 -2.32 -8.15
C ALA A 154 -4.26 -1.21 -8.48
N LYS A 155 -5.55 -1.51 -8.34
CA LYS A 155 -6.62 -0.54 -8.55
C LYS A 155 -6.60 0.59 -7.51
N ILE A 156 -6.40 0.26 -6.23
CA ILE A 156 -6.28 1.27 -5.17
C ILE A 156 -5.06 2.16 -5.40
N GLU A 157 -3.98 1.60 -5.91
CA GLU A 157 -2.78 2.35 -6.26
C GLU A 157 -3.02 3.37 -7.37
N GLU A 158 -3.57 2.92 -8.48
CA GLU A 158 -3.83 3.78 -9.63
C GLU A 158 -4.92 4.83 -9.36
N GLU A 159 -5.98 4.45 -8.64
CA GLU A 159 -7.11 5.35 -8.37
C GLU A 159 -6.85 6.31 -7.21
N VAL A 160 -6.03 5.91 -6.23
CA VAL A 160 -5.90 6.63 -4.95
C VAL A 160 -4.45 6.90 -4.57
N LEU A 161 -3.61 5.86 -4.42
CA LEU A 161 -2.31 6.04 -3.77
C LEU A 161 -1.31 6.82 -4.64
N PHE A 162 -1.18 6.49 -5.92
CA PHE A 162 -0.26 7.22 -6.81
C PHE A 162 -0.71 8.68 -7.01
N PRO A 163 -2.01 8.97 -7.30
CA PRO A 163 -2.49 10.35 -7.35
C PRO A 163 -2.29 11.10 -6.03
N ALA A 164 -2.50 10.46 -4.87
CA ALA A 164 -2.30 11.09 -3.57
C ALA A 164 -0.82 11.41 -3.29
N SER A 165 0.10 10.51 -3.64
CA SER A 165 1.55 10.76 -3.54
C SER A 165 1.96 11.94 -4.39
N ILE A 166 1.46 12.01 -5.62
CA ILE A 166 1.65 13.14 -6.53
C ILE A 166 1.12 14.44 -5.91
N LEU A 167 -0.09 14.41 -5.36
CA LEU A 167 -0.73 15.57 -4.75
C LEU A 167 0.07 16.10 -3.55
N VAL A 168 0.71 15.24 -2.76
CA VAL A 168 1.62 15.65 -1.68
C VAL A 168 2.75 16.51 -2.23
N GLY A 169 3.38 16.09 -3.33
CA GLY A 169 4.45 16.85 -3.98
C GLY A 169 3.98 18.21 -4.50
N ASP A 170 2.83 18.24 -5.17
CA ASP A 170 2.25 19.48 -5.69
C ASP A 170 1.82 20.44 -4.57
N TYR A 171 1.27 19.93 -3.48
CA TYR A 171 0.97 20.71 -2.28
C TYR A 171 2.23 21.33 -1.68
N LEU A 172 3.31 20.55 -1.56
CA LEU A 172 4.60 21.03 -1.05
C LEU A 172 5.22 22.13 -1.93
N LYS A 173 5.11 22.01 -3.26
CA LYS A 173 5.51 23.06 -4.21
C LYS A 173 4.71 24.35 -4.00
N LEU A 174 3.41 24.26 -3.75
CA LEU A 174 2.57 25.43 -3.49
C LEU A 174 2.91 26.12 -2.16
N LYS A 175 3.33 25.34 -1.14
CA LYS A 175 3.64 25.86 0.20
C LYS A 175 5.09 26.31 0.37
N THR A 176 5.97 25.96 -0.55
CA THR A 176 7.38 26.37 -0.53
C THR A 176 7.58 27.48 -1.56
N PRO A 177 7.79 28.74 -1.14
CA PRO A 177 8.08 29.82 -2.08
C PRO A 177 9.30 29.47 -2.93
N ASN A 178 9.20 29.65 -4.25
CA ASN A 178 10.35 29.56 -5.15
C ASN A 178 11.41 30.58 -4.68
N THR A 179 12.47 30.10 -4.03
CA THR A 179 13.60 30.94 -3.59
C THR A 179 14.55 31.31 -4.74
N ASN A 180 14.16 31.04 -6.00
CA ASN A 180 14.87 31.47 -7.20
C ASN A 180 13.93 32.28 -8.11
N ARG A 181 13.81 33.58 -7.83
CA ARG A 181 13.54 34.63 -8.81
C ARG A 181 14.57 35.73 -8.63
#